data_AF-A0A966WE79-F1
#
_entry.id   AF-A0A966WE79-F1
#
_cell.length_a   1.000
_cell.length_b   1.000
_cell.length_c   1.000
_cell.angle_alpha   90.00
_cell.angle_beta   90.00
_cell.angle_gamma   90.00
#
_symmetry.space_group_name_H-M   'P 1'
#
loop_
_entity.id
_entity.type
_entity.pdbx_description
1 polymer ?
#
loop_
_entity_poly.entity_id
_entity_poly.type
_entity_poly.pdbx_seq_one_letter_code
_entity_poly.pdbx_strand_id
1 'polypeptide(L)'
;SARSNRFKKIVSFYGMIKIPDGWKSATQGEPLEFLKNGNADRVLAIIGGKDHYTPPTDVAELVKLNVRTQIYRDAEHAFAHDASRPAHRAQDATDAFGRAEAWLTD
;
A
#
# COMPACT_ATOMS: atom_id res chain seq x y z
N SER A 1 8.16 7.64 6.21
CA SER A 1 7.92 6.19 6.10
C SER A 1 7.66 5.60 7.49
N ALA A 2 7.21 4.35 7.57
CA ALA A 2 6.93 3.63 8.82
C ALA A 2 8.13 3.55 9.79
N ARG A 3 9.37 3.69 9.29
CA ARG A 3 10.59 3.79 10.12
C ARG A 3 10.61 5.03 11.03
N SER A 4 9.87 6.08 10.69
CA SER A 4 9.93 7.36 11.40
C SER A 4 8.76 7.52 12.38
N ASN A 5 9.09 7.91 13.61
CA ASN A 5 8.09 8.27 14.62
C ASN A 5 7.42 9.65 14.39
N ARG A 6 7.82 10.37 13.34
CA ARG A 6 7.23 11.66 12.97
C ARG A 6 5.81 11.53 12.42
N PHE A 7 5.49 10.40 11.78
CA PHE A 7 4.19 10.17 11.18
C PHE A 7 3.33 9.30 12.11
N LYS A 8 2.16 9.83 12.47
CA LYS A 8 1.19 9.13 13.31
C LYS A 8 0.28 8.21 12.51
N LYS A 9 -0.02 8.60 11.27
CA LYS A 9 -0.82 7.82 10.32
C LYS A 9 -0.21 7.96 8.92
N ILE A 10 -0.24 6.86 8.17
CA ILE A 10 0.30 6.74 6.81
C ILE A 10 -0.74 6.02 5.98
N VAL A 11 -0.99 6.51 4.77
CA VAL A 11 -1.73 5.77 3.73
C VAL A 11 -0.76 5.46 2.60
N SER A 12 -0.73 4.20 2.17
CA SER A 12 0.10 3.73 1.06
C SER A 12 -0.80 3.23 -0.07
N PHE A 13 -0.78 3.89 -1.21
CA PHE A 13 -1.49 3.44 -2.41
C PHE A 13 -0.55 2.61 -3.27
N TYR A 14 -0.92 1.34 -3.52
CA TYR A 14 -0.20 0.38 -4.38
C TYR A 14 1.33 0.42 -4.16
N GLY A 15 1.73 0.60 -2.90
CA GLY A 15 3.14 0.74 -2.51
C GLY A 15 3.84 -0.61 -2.47
N MET A 16 5.09 -0.63 -2.91
CA MET A 16 5.90 -1.86 -2.92
C MET A 16 6.04 -2.42 -1.51
N ILE A 17 5.70 -3.70 -1.37
CA ILE A 17 5.78 -4.45 -0.11
C ILE A 17 7.18 -5.05 0.04
N LYS A 18 7.67 -5.65 -1.06
CA LYS A 18 9.06 -6.02 -1.24
C LYS A 18 9.65 -5.31 -2.44
N ILE A 19 10.94 -5.00 -2.39
CA ILE A 19 11.67 -4.44 -3.52
C ILE A 19 11.98 -5.58 -4.50
N PRO A 20 11.56 -5.48 -5.77
CA PRO A 20 11.95 -6.44 -6.80
C PRO A 20 13.47 -6.58 -6.89
N ASP A 21 13.99 -7.80 -7.11
CA ASP A 21 15.43 -8.07 -7.05
C ASP A 21 16.26 -7.16 -7.97
N GLY A 22 15.78 -6.92 -9.20
CA GLY A 22 16.46 -6.03 -10.16
C GLY A 22 16.43 -4.55 -9.80
N TRP A 23 15.65 -4.15 -8.78
CA TRP A 23 15.55 -2.76 -8.32
C TRP A 23 16.31 -2.53 -7.02
N LYS A 24 16.85 -3.57 -6.38
CA LYS A 24 17.59 -3.48 -5.12
C LYS A 24 18.86 -2.64 -5.28
N SER A 25 19.21 -1.91 -4.22
CA SER A 25 20.40 -1.07 -4.17
C SER A 25 20.87 -0.94 -2.72
N ALA A 26 22.14 -0.57 -2.52
CA ALA A 26 22.72 -0.43 -1.17
C ALA A 26 22.16 0.77 -0.38
N THR A 27 21.43 1.68 -1.02
CA THR A 27 20.96 2.94 -0.42
C THR A 27 19.50 2.90 0.05
N GLN A 28 18.79 1.79 -0.19
CA GLN A 28 17.42 1.58 0.23
C GLN A 28 17.29 0.38 1.17
N GLY A 29 16.18 0.31 1.88
CA GLY A 29 15.84 -0.84 2.72
C GLY A 29 14.47 -1.39 2.40
N GLU A 30 14.25 -2.63 2.81
CA GLU A 30 13.06 -3.40 2.48
C GLU A 30 11.81 -2.89 3.23
N PRO A 31 10.73 -2.47 2.55
CA PRO A 31 9.53 -1.95 3.19
C PRO A 31 8.91 -2.91 4.20
N LEU A 32 8.86 -4.21 3.89
CA LEU A 32 8.36 -5.23 4.80
C LEU A 32 9.18 -5.32 6.10
N GLU A 33 10.51 -5.20 6.01
CA GLU A 33 11.37 -5.20 7.21
C GLU A 33 11.18 -3.95 8.05
N PHE A 34 10.90 -2.79 7.45
CA PHE A 34 10.55 -1.60 8.23
C PHE A 34 9.24 -1.77 9.00
N LEU A 35 8.25 -2.45 8.43
CA LEU A 35 6.98 -2.74 9.09
C LEU A 35 7.14 -3.77 10.22
N LYS A 36 7.99 -4.78 10.03
CA LYS A 36 8.36 -5.75 11.10
C LYS A 36 9.02 -5.07 12.30
N ASN A 37 9.78 -4.01 12.05
CA ASN A 37 10.48 -3.25 13.10
C ASN A 37 9.59 -2.20 13.80
N GLY A 38 8.31 -2.12 13.46
CA GLY A 38 7.30 -1.34 14.19
C GLY A 38 6.46 -0.42 13.30
N ASN A 39 5.47 0.22 13.94
CA ASN A 39 4.53 1.17 13.33
C ASN A 39 3.62 0.59 12.23
N ALA A 40 3.49 -0.74 12.13
CA ALA A 40 2.55 -1.39 11.22
C ALA A 40 1.09 -0.96 11.47
N ASP A 41 0.75 -0.70 12.74
CA ASP A 41 -0.53 -0.16 13.20
C ASP A 41 -0.85 1.23 12.64
N ARG A 42 0.16 1.97 12.17
CA ARG A 42 0.01 3.33 11.63
C ARG A 42 -0.24 3.35 10.12
N VAL A 43 -0.26 2.19 9.46
CA VAL A 43 -0.35 2.11 8.00
C VAL A 43 -1.71 1.57 7.56
N LEU A 44 -2.36 2.32 6.68
CA LEU A 44 -3.40 1.82 5.78
C LEU A 44 -2.77 1.53 4.42
N ALA A 45 -2.76 0.28 3.99
CA ALA A 45 -2.34 -0.15 2.67
C ALA A 45 -3.56 -0.31 1.74
N ILE A 46 -3.58 0.43 0.64
CA ILE A 46 -4.57 0.35 -0.43
C ILE A 46 -3.95 -0.45 -1.58
N ILE A 47 -4.52 -1.62 -1.90
CA ILE A 47 -3.94 -2.59 -2.83
C ILE A 47 -4.94 -2.93 -3.95
N GLY A 48 -4.43 -2.99 -5.19
CA GLY A 48 -5.17 -3.59 -6.30
C GLY A 48 -4.98 -5.10 -6.32
N GLY A 49 -6.06 -5.87 -6.39
CA GLY A 49 -6.01 -7.33 -6.34
C GLY A 49 -5.37 -7.99 -7.57
N LYS A 50 -5.27 -7.26 -8.68
CA LYS A 50 -4.58 -7.70 -9.91
C LYS A 50 -3.20 -7.05 -10.09
N ASP A 51 -2.78 -6.19 -9.17
CA ASP A 51 -1.50 -5.50 -9.25
C ASP A 51 -0.32 -6.49 -9.18
N HIS A 52 0.36 -6.65 -10.31
CA HIS A 52 1.53 -7.53 -10.44
C HIS A 52 2.75 -7.07 -9.62
N TYR A 53 2.80 -5.80 -9.21
CA TYR A 53 3.88 -5.28 -8.38
C TYR A 53 3.66 -5.52 -6.88
N THR A 54 2.45 -5.92 -6.47
CA THR A 54 2.14 -6.35 -5.10
C THR A 54 1.60 -7.77 -5.12
N PRO A 55 2.47 -8.78 -5.35
CA PRO A 55 2.02 -10.16 -5.53
C PRO A 55 1.27 -10.66 -4.28
N PRO A 56 0.28 -11.58 -4.44
CA PRO A 56 -0.56 -12.03 -3.33
C PRO A 56 0.20 -12.57 -2.12
N THR A 57 1.38 -13.17 -2.34
CA THR A 57 2.25 -13.66 -1.27
C THR A 57 2.77 -12.54 -0.38
N ASP A 58 3.07 -11.38 -0.95
CA ASP A 58 3.57 -10.23 -0.21
C ASP A 58 2.43 -9.50 0.50
N VAL A 59 1.26 -9.42 -0.13
CA VAL A 59 0.04 -8.91 0.51
C VAL A 59 -0.34 -9.77 1.72
N ALA A 60 -0.20 -11.08 1.63
CA ALA A 60 -0.42 -11.98 2.76
C ALA A 60 0.54 -11.69 3.93
N GLU A 61 1.79 -11.30 3.65
CA GLU A 61 2.74 -10.89 4.70
C GLU A 61 2.31 -9.58 5.39
N LEU A 62 1.77 -8.60 4.65
CA LEU A 62 1.21 -7.39 5.28
C LEU A 62 0.07 -7.73 6.25
N VAL A 63 -0.84 -8.60 5.84
CA VAL A 63 -1.97 -9.04 6.67
C VAL A 63 -1.47 -9.75 7.93
N LYS A 64 -0.46 -10.62 7.82
CA LYS A 64 0.17 -11.28 8.98
C LYS A 64 0.80 -10.30 9.96
N LEU A 65 1.30 -9.16 9.48
CA LEU A 65 1.84 -8.08 10.31
C LEU A 65 0.78 -7.15 10.89
N ASN A 66 -0.51 -7.48 10.75
CA ASN A 66 -1.65 -6.66 11.18
C ASN A 66 -1.66 -5.25 10.57
N VAL A 67 -1.06 -5.06 9.40
CA VAL A 67 -1.22 -3.81 8.64
C VAL A 67 -2.65 -3.74 8.15
N ARG A 68 -3.33 -2.61 8.41
CA ARG A 68 -4.68 -2.41 7.90
C ARG A 68 -4.61 -2.36 6.38
N THR A 69 -5.27 -3.31 5.73
CA THR A 69 -5.15 -3.51 4.28
C THR A 69 -6.53 -3.52 3.63
N GLN A 70 -6.73 -2.67 2.63
CA GLN A 70 -7.91 -2.67 1.76
C GLN A 70 -7.51 -3.18 0.38
N ILE A 71 -8.16 -4.26 -0.08
CA ILE A 71 -7.88 -4.89 -1.37
C ILE A 71 -9.08 -4.68 -2.30
N TYR A 72 -8.85 -4.05 -3.45
CA TYR A 72 -9.82 -3.94 -4.53
C TYR A 72 -9.59 -5.06 -5.53
N ARG A 73 -10.34 -6.15 -5.41
CA ARG A 73 -10.10 -7.44 -6.08
C ARG A 73 -9.78 -7.31 -7.58
N ASP A 74 -10.51 -6.46 -8.29
CA ASP A 74 -10.43 -6.33 -9.75
C ASP A 74 -9.56 -5.15 -10.23
N ALA A 75 -8.92 -4.44 -9.30
CA ALA A 75 -8.09 -3.29 -9.60
C ALA A 75 -6.63 -3.66 -9.89
N GLU A 76 -6.07 -2.98 -10.89
CA GLU A 76 -4.67 -3.01 -11.29
C GLU A 76 -3.84 -1.96 -10.54
N HIS A 77 -2.54 -1.94 -10.77
CA HIS A 77 -1.68 -0.84 -10.31
C HIS A 77 -2.21 0.52 -10.79
N ALA A 78 -2.08 1.54 -9.95
CA ALA A 78 -2.51 2.92 -10.25
C ALA A 78 -4.01 3.12 -10.56
N PHE A 79 -4.90 2.21 -10.15
CA PHE A 79 -6.34 2.31 -10.41
C PHE A 79 -7.00 3.60 -9.87
N ALA A 80 -6.41 4.23 -8.85
CA ALA A 80 -6.92 5.44 -8.22
C ALA A 80 -6.31 6.74 -8.77
N HIS A 81 -5.35 6.67 -9.70
CA HIS A 81 -4.49 7.81 -10.01
C HIS A 81 -5.14 8.88 -10.90
N ASP A 82 -5.28 8.61 -12.20
CA ASP A 82 -5.75 9.57 -13.21
C ASP A 82 -6.96 9.00 -13.94
N ALA A 83 -8.06 9.74 -13.94
CA ALA A 83 -9.34 9.32 -14.51
C ALA A 83 -9.32 9.04 -16.02
N SER A 84 -8.35 9.60 -16.74
CA SER A 84 -8.18 9.36 -18.18
C SER A 84 -7.48 8.05 -18.52
N ARG A 85 -6.86 7.37 -17.54
CA ARG A 85 -6.07 6.16 -17.78
C ARG A 85 -6.95 4.91 -17.85
N PRO A 86 -6.63 3.92 -18.71
CA PRO A 86 -7.39 2.68 -18.81
C PRO A 86 -7.48 1.88 -17.50
N ALA A 87 -6.46 1.99 -16.64
CA ALA A 87 -6.44 1.31 -15.34
C ALA A 87 -7.40 1.95 -14.32
N HIS A 88 -7.89 3.17 -14.59
CA HIS A 88 -8.70 3.91 -13.63
C HIS A 88 -10.03 3.22 -13.34
N ARG A 89 -10.39 3.17 -12.05
CA ARG A 89 -11.64 2.59 -11.58
C ARG A 89 -12.33 3.58 -10.67
N ALA A 90 -13.27 4.36 -11.21
CA ALA A 90 -13.86 5.51 -10.52
C ALA A 90 -14.47 5.18 -9.14
N GLN A 91 -15.22 4.08 -9.04
CA GLN A 91 -15.85 3.66 -7.78
C GLN A 91 -14.79 3.23 -6.75
N ASP A 92 -13.85 2.37 -7.14
CA ASP A 92 -12.78 1.92 -6.25
C ASP A 92 -11.86 3.07 -5.84
N ALA A 93 -11.57 4.01 -6.75
CA ALA A 93 -10.79 5.20 -6.47
C ALA A 93 -11.49 6.10 -5.45
N THR A 94 -12.80 6.32 -5.62
CA THR A 94 -13.61 7.12 -4.69
C THR A 94 -13.61 6.51 -3.29
N ASP A 95 -13.86 5.19 -3.18
CA ASP A 95 -13.82 4.47 -1.90
C ASP A 95 -12.40 4.52 -1.28
N ALA A 96 -11.35 4.36 -2.09
CA ALA A 96 -9.98 4.38 -1.62
C ALA A 96 -9.57 5.74 -1.03
N PHE A 97 -9.95 6.85 -1.69
CA PHE A 97 -9.72 8.18 -1.16
C PHE A 97 -10.57 8.47 0.08
N GLY A 98 -11.84 8.04 0.11
CA GLY A 98 -12.68 8.18 1.30
C GLY A 98 -12.11 7.45 2.52
N ARG A 99 -11.59 6.22 2.33
CA ARG A 99 -10.89 5.48 3.40
C ARG A 99 -9.59 6.15 3.82
N ALA A 100 -8.85 6.72 2.87
CA ALA A 100 -7.61 7.44 3.15
C ALA A 100 -7.86 8.69 4.00
N GLU A 101 -8.87 9.49 3.64
CA GLU A 101 -9.33 10.63 4.41
C GLU A 101 -9.74 10.20 5.82
N ALA A 102 -10.68 9.26 5.93
CA ALA A 102 -11.18 8.78 7.21
C ALA A 102 -10.05 8.25 8.12
N TRP A 103 -9.07 7.54 7.54
CA TRP A 103 -7.90 7.10 8.28
C TRP A 103 -7.11 8.28 8.84
N LEU A 104 -6.81 9.28 8.01
CA LEU A 104 -5.94 10.40 8.38
C LEU A 104 -6.58 11.40 9.35
N THR A 105 -7.91 11.49 9.39
CA THR A 105 -8.64 12.48 10.21
C THR A 105 -9.22 11.92 11.51
N ASP A 106 -9.32 10.60 11.65
CA ASP A 106 -9.63 9.94 12.92
C ASP A 106 -8.53 10.17 13.98
#